data_AF-A0A8B8FR25-F1
#
_entry.id   AF-A0A8B8FR25-F1
#
_cell.length_a   1.000
_cell.length_b   1.000
_cell.length_c   1.000
_cell.angle_alpha   90.00
_cell.angle_beta   90.00
_cell.angle_gamma   90.00
#
_symmetry.space_group_name_H-M   'P 1'
#
loop_
_entity.id
_entity.type
_entity.pdbx_description
1 polymer ?
#
loop_
_entity_poly.entity_id
_entity_poly.type
_entity_poly.pdbx_seq_one_letter_code
_entity_poly.pdbx_strand_id
1 'polypeptide(L)'
;MIGKYKGFVTLFGQNVKHELLSFHCIVHQEALCVQTFPVKINQVISLVVKITNKIIASALNHGQFRALLDEVNARYKDLLMFSNVRWLSRGAVLKSFTDCFEPIKDYLTNKDINYPEFYDDMWLQKLYFSVDLTSFLNHLNKKLQVKGNTAHTLLETVLSFFQQLQLFSEDIDSGNPDHFESLKEYTESSGYVIDLKIFKNINSR
;
A
#
# COMPACT_ATOMS: atom_id res chain seq x y z
N MET A 1 7.91 -16.78 15.82
CA MET A 1 9.08 -17.35 15.12
C MET A 1 8.99 -18.87 15.13
N ILE A 2 8.48 -19.46 14.04
CA ILE A 2 8.47 -20.92 13.81
C ILE A 2 9.72 -21.23 12.99
N GLY A 3 10.85 -21.40 13.67
CA GLY A 3 12.12 -21.76 13.05
C GLY A 3 12.38 -23.24 13.27
N LYS A 4 12.65 -24.00 12.19
CA LYS A 4 12.79 -25.46 12.18
C LYS A 4 13.68 -26.03 13.29
N TYR A 5 14.71 -25.30 13.70
CA TYR A 5 15.69 -25.75 14.72
C TYR A 5 15.87 -24.79 15.90
N LYS A 6 15.50 -23.52 15.75
CA LYS A 6 15.76 -22.45 16.75
C LYS A 6 14.53 -21.57 17.03
N GLY A 7 13.35 -21.96 16.57
CA GLY A 7 12.11 -21.23 16.84
C GLY A 7 11.63 -21.45 18.26
N PHE A 8 10.97 -20.43 18.84
CA PHE A 8 10.36 -20.53 20.17
C PHE A 8 9.41 -21.74 20.26
N VAL A 9 8.54 -21.95 19.27
CA VAL A 9 7.60 -23.10 19.25
C VAL A 9 8.35 -24.43 19.28
N THR A 10 9.44 -24.56 18.52
CA THR A 10 10.27 -25.77 18.47
C THR A 10 10.98 -26.03 19.79
N LEU A 11 11.62 -25.01 20.37
CA LEU A 11 12.32 -25.13 21.65
C LEU A 11 11.35 -25.37 22.81
N PHE A 12 10.19 -24.72 22.78
CA PHE A 12 9.13 -24.93 23.77
C PHE A 12 8.59 -26.36 23.66
N GLY A 13 8.34 -26.85 22.43
CA GLY A 13 7.90 -28.21 22.15
C GLY A 13 8.83 -29.31 22.67
N GLN A 14 10.13 -29.05 22.73
CA GLN A 14 11.11 -29.98 23.31
C GLN A 14 10.98 -30.12 24.84
N ASN A 15 10.36 -29.15 25.50
CA ASN A 15 10.27 -29.07 26.97
C ASN A 15 8.86 -29.38 27.52
N VAL A 16 7.84 -29.48 26.66
CA VAL A 16 6.48 -29.88 27.06
C VAL A 16 6.14 -31.29 26.58
N LYS A 17 5.43 -32.04 27.42
CA LYS A 17 5.05 -33.45 27.18
C LYS A 17 3.71 -33.62 26.44
N HIS A 18 3.10 -32.53 25.97
CA HIS A 18 1.83 -32.54 25.26
C HIS A 18 1.97 -31.85 23.91
N GLU A 19 1.07 -32.20 22.99
CA GLU A 19 1.03 -31.60 21.66
C GLU A 19 0.81 -30.08 21.74
N LEU A 20 1.57 -29.34 20.94
CA LEU A 20 1.47 -27.89 20.85
C LEU A 20 0.67 -27.49 19.62
N LEU A 21 -0.44 -26.80 19.84
CA LEU A 21 -1.14 -26.10 18.77
C LEU A 21 -0.41 -24.79 18.49
N SER A 22 0.14 -24.68 17.29
CA SER A 22 0.84 -23.48 16.83
C SER A 22 0.20 -22.95 15.57
N PHE A 23 -0.07 -21.65 15.56
CA PHE A 23 -0.64 -20.95 14.41
C PHE A 23 0.27 -19.78 14.02
N HIS A 24 0.31 -19.46 12.73
CA HIS A 24 0.88 -18.20 12.29
C HIS A 24 -0.05 -17.05 12.69
N CYS A 25 0.53 -15.93 13.12
CA CYS A 25 -0.25 -14.72 13.36
C CYS A 25 -0.89 -14.24 12.05
N ILE A 26 -2.21 -14.09 12.02
CA ILE A 26 -2.95 -13.69 10.82
C ILE A 26 -2.53 -12.31 10.31
N VAL A 27 -2.22 -11.39 11.22
CA VAL A 27 -1.68 -10.05 10.91
C VAL A 27 -0.32 -10.13 10.24
N HIS A 28 0.50 -11.12 10.62
CA HIS A 28 1.79 -11.34 9.97
C HIS A 28 1.61 -11.96 8.57
N GLN A 29 0.68 -12.90 8.41
CA GLN A 29 0.36 -13.49 7.11
C GLN A 29 -0.21 -12.46 6.13
N GLU A 30 -1.11 -11.60 6.61
CA GLU A 30 -1.65 -10.49 5.85
C GLU A 30 -0.54 -9.52 5.40
N ALA A 31 0.40 -9.18 6.29
CA ALA A 31 1.57 -8.36 5.94
C ALA A 31 2.47 -8.99 4.85
N LEU A 32 2.51 -10.32 4.74
CA LEU A 32 3.28 -11.02 3.72
C LEU A 32 2.61 -11.01 2.34
N CYS A 33 1.30 -10.74 2.25
CA CYS A 33 0.56 -10.66 0.98
C CYS A 33 1.13 -9.60 0.02
N VAL A 34 1.78 -8.55 0.53
CA VAL A 34 2.45 -7.55 -0.31
C VAL A 34 3.60 -8.15 -1.14
N GLN A 35 4.25 -9.21 -0.64
CA GLN A 35 5.28 -9.91 -1.42
C GLN A 35 4.70 -10.63 -2.64
N THR A 36 3.39 -10.88 -2.65
CA THR A 36 2.68 -11.46 -3.78
C THR A 36 2.07 -10.41 -4.71
N PHE A 37 2.29 -9.12 -4.44
CA PHE A 37 1.85 -8.06 -5.35
C PHE A 37 2.53 -8.21 -6.72
N PRO A 38 1.79 -7.96 -7.80
CA PRO A 38 2.38 -8.04 -9.13
C PRO A 38 3.51 -7.06 -9.34
N VAL A 39 4.50 -7.46 -10.14
CA VAL A 39 5.78 -6.74 -10.31
C VAL A 39 5.58 -5.27 -10.66
N LYS A 40 4.61 -4.98 -11.54
CA LYS A 40 4.28 -3.60 -11.98
C LYS A 40 3.81 -2.72 -10.82
N ILE A 41 3.01 -3.27 -9.90
CA ILE A 41 2.55 -2.55 -8.70
C ILE A 41 3.72 -2.35 -7.73
N ASN A 42 4.53 -3.39 -7.52
CA ASN A 42 5.71 -3.29 -6.67
C ASN A 42 6.73 -2.26 -7.18
N GLN A 43 6.90 -2.11 -8.49
CA GLN A 43 7.74 -1.07 -9.09
C GLN A 43 7.24 0.34 -8.77
N VAL A 44 5.93 0.58 -8.91
CA VAL A 44 5.30 1.86 -8.57
C VAL A 44 5.53 2.20 -7.09
N ILE A 45 5.20 1.27 -6.18
CA ILE A 45 5.39 1.46 -4.73
C ILE A 45 6.86 1.71 -4.40
N SER A 46 7.78 0.99 -5.03
CA SER A 46 9.22 1.14 -4.78
C SER A 46 9.74 2.51 -5.22
N LEU A 47 9.26 3.02 -6.36
CA LEU A 47 9.62 4.36 -6.82
C LEU A 47 9.09 5.44 -5.88
N VAL A 48 7.82 5.36 -5.48
CA VAL A 48 7.23 6.30 -4.50
C VAL A 48 8.05 6.32 -3.21
N VAL A 49 8.35 5.14 -2.64
CA VAL A 49 9.16 5.02 -1.43
C VAL A 49 10.55 5.65 -1.62
N LYS A 50 11.20 5.42 -2.76
CA LYS A 50 12.51 6.01 -3.08
C LYS A 50 12.45 7.53 -3.12
N ILE A 51 11.43 8.09 -3.76
CA ILE A 51 11.25 9.55 -3.88
C ILE A 51 10.96 10.17 -2.52
N THR A 52 9.99 9.63 -1.79
CA THR A 52 9.64 10.09 -0.43
C THR A 52 10.87 10.05 0.48
N ASN A 53 11.60 8.94 0.49
CA ASN A 53 12.82 8.80 1.28
C ASN A 53 13.90 9.82 0.87
N LYS A 54 14.05 10.13 -0.42
CA LYS A 54 15.01 11.15 -0.88
C LYS A 54 14.66 12.56 -0.39
N ILE A 55 13.37 12.91 -0.36
CA ILE A 55 12.89 14.21 0.13
C ILE A 55 13.14 14.33 1.64
N ILE A 56 12.78 13.31 2.41
CA ILE A 56 12.85 13.35 3.88
C ILE A 56 14.23 13.04 4.47
N ALA A 57 15.14 12.38 3.72
CA ALA A 57 16.43 11.95 4.26
C ALA A 57 17.36 13.10 4.65
N SER A 58 17.17 14.27 4.05
CA SER A 58 17.92 15.49 4.38
C SER A 58 17.03 16.46 5.14
N ALA A 59 17.47 16.90 6.31
CA ALA A 59 16.75 17.91 7.11
C ALA A 59 16.49 19.19 6.31
N LEU A 60 17.44 19.59 5.45
CA LEU A 60 17.27 20.74 4.55
C LEU A 60 16.16 20.48 3.52
N ASN A 61 16.19 19.33 2.84
CA ASN A 61 15.20 19.01 1.82
C ASN A 61 13.80 18.88 2.45
N HIS A 62 13.72 18.21 3.59
CA HIS A 62 12.48 18.03 4.34
C HIS A 62 11.90 19.37 4.79
N GLY A 63 12.73 20.25 5.35
CA GLY A 63 12.31 21.60 5.75
C GLY A 63 11.84 22.46 4.57
N GLN A 64 12.57 22.44 3.45
CA GLN A 64 12.17 23.15 2.23
C GLN A 64 10.86 22.61 1.66
N PHE A 65 10.66 21.29 1.66
CA PHE A 65 9.43 20.69 1.18
C PHE A 65 8.23 21.03 2.08
N ARG A 66 8.41 21.01 3.42
CA ARG A 66 7.35 21.45 4.34
C ARG A 66 6.96 22.91 4.13
N ALA A 67 7.93 23.80 3.92
CA ALA A 67 7.65 25.20 3.61
C ALA A 67 6.80 25.33 2.33
N LEU A 68 7.13 24.58 1.29
CA LEU A 68 6.31 24.53 0.06
C LEU A 68 4.88 24.05 0.34
N LEU A 69 4.71 22.98 1.11
CA LEU A 69 3.38 22.47 1.48
C LEU A 69 2.54 23.50 2.25
N ASP A 70 3.19 24.33 3.08
CA ASP A 70 2.52 25.42 3.78
C ASP A 70 2.13 26.56 2.84
N GLU A 71 3.00 26.93 1.90
CA GLU A 71 2.74 27.96 0.89
C GLU A 71 1.55 27.60 -0.02
N VAL A 72 1.45 26.35 -0.48
CA VAL A 72 0.33 25.90 -1.33
C VAL A 72 -0.92 25.51 -0.54
N ASN A 73 -0.91 25.69 0.78
CA ASN A 73 -1.95 25.26 1.70
C ASN A 73 -2.37 23.79 1.48
N ALA A 74 -1.40 22.90 1.30
CA ALA A 74 -1.64 21.49 1.03
C ALA A 74 -2.40 20.81 2.17
N ARG A 75 -3.22 19.81 1.81
CA ARG A 75 -4.00 18.99 2.76
C ARG A 75 -3.12 18.31 3.79
N TYR A 76 -1.97 17.80 3.37
CA TYR A 76 -0.95 17.26 4.27
C TYR A 76 0.15 18.28 4.45
N LYS A 77 0.59 18.43 5.71
CA LYS A 77 1.68 19.32 6.10
C LYS A 77 3.04 18.63 6.11
N ASP A 78 3.08 17.34 5.76
CA ASP A 78 4.31 16.57 5.68
C ASP A 78 4.16 15.25 4.90
N LEU A 79 5.29 14.67 4.49
CA LEU A 79 5.37 13.29 4.02
C LEU A 79 5.73 12.34 5.16
N LEU A 80 5.17 11.13 5.10
CA LEU A 80 5.51 10.07 6.04
C LEU A 80 6.82 9.39 5.66
N MET A 81 7.70 9.16 6.63
CA MET A 81 8.88 8.32 6.43
C MET A 81 8.49 6.86 6.28
N PHE A 82 8.94 6.24 5.19
CA PHE A 82 8.79 4.81 5.03
C PHE A 82 9.85 4.06 5.87
N SER A 83 9.41 3.05 6.62
CA SER A 83 10.31 2.06 7.23
C SER A 83 9.86 0.64 6.87
N ASN A 84 10.83 -0.22 6.54
CA ASN A 84 10.58 -1.64 6.20
C ASN A 84 9.87 -2.44 7.31
N VAL A 85 9.83 -1.92 8.54
CA VAL A 85 9.36 -2.64 9.73
C VAL A 85 7.83 -2.61 9.87
N ARG A 86 7.15 -1.59 9.33
CA ARG A 86 5.69 -1.44 9.48
C ARG A 86 5.05 -1.29 8.11
N TRP A 87 4.52 -2.38 7.57
CA TRP A 87 3.91 -2.36 6.24
C TRP A 87 2.72 -1.37 6.14
N LEU A 88 1.98 -1.14 7.23
CA LEU A 88 0.93 -0.13 7.34
C LEU A 88 1.41 1.29 6.96
N SER A 89 2.72 1.55 7.05
CA SER A 89 3.32 2.79 6.58
C SER A 89 3.33 2.91 5.06
N ARG A 90 3.31 1.81 4.28
CA ARG A 90 3.31 1.86 2.80
C ARG A 90 2.04 2.47 2.25
N GLY A 91 0.87 2.03 2.70
CA GLY A 91 -0.40 2.61 2.27
C GLY A 91 -0.51 4.08 2.67
N ALA A 92 -0.05 4.43 3.88
CA ALA A 92 -0.04 5.81 4.34
C ALA A 92 0.96 6.69 3.54
N VAL A 93 2.12 6.16 3.18
CA VAL A 93 3.10 6.83 2.31
C VAL A 93 2.54 7.03 0.91
N LEU A 94 1.91 6.01 0.32
CA LEU A 94 1.27 6.14 -1.00
C LEU A 94 0.19 7.22 -0.98
N LYS A 95 -0.70 7.20 0.01
CA LYS A 95 -1.78 8.19 0.13
C LYS A 95 -1.23 9.61 0.33
N SER A 96 -0.28 9.79 1.24
CA SER A 96 0.40 11.07 1.47
C SER A 96 1.13 11.56 0.22
N PHE A 97 1.76 10.66 -0.54
CA PHE A 97 2.44 11.00 -1.79
C PHE A 97 1.45 11.47 -2.85
N THR A 98 0.34 10.76 -3.08
CA THR A 98 -0.67 11.16 -4.06
C THR A 98 -1.38 12.46 -3.68
N ASP A 99 -1.65 12.66 -2.39
CA ASP A 99 -2.29 13.89 -1.91
C ASP A 99 -1.35 15.11 -1.98
N CYS A 100 -0.03 14.89 -2.10
CA CYS A 100 0.99 15.91 -2.31
C CYS A 100 1.64 15.82 -3.70
N PHE A 101 1.00 15.17 -4.68
CA PHE A 101 1.65 14.82 -5.95
C PHE A 101 2.18 16.05 -6.70
N GLU A 102 1.35 17.08 -6.91
CA GLU A 102 1.77 18.31 -7.61
C GLU A 102 2.90 19.05 -6.85
N PRO A 103 2.81 19.31 -5.52
CA PRO A 103 3.93 19.86 -4.76
C PRO A 103 5.22 19.03 -4.86
N ILE A 104 5.13 17.70 -4.85
CA ILE A 104 6.30 16.81 -5.01
C ILE A 104 6.92 17.00 -6.38
N LYS A 105 6.09 17.01 -7.43
CA LYS A 105 6.52 17.19 -8.82
C LYS A 105 7.21 18.54 -9.01
N ASP A 106 6.62 19.62 -8.51
CA ASP A 106 7.19 20.97 -8.56
C ASP A 106 8.51 21.06 -7.79
N TYR A 107 8.55 20.53 -6.57
CA TYR A 107 9.74 20.52 -5.73
C TYR A 107 10.93 19.82 -6.41
N LEU A 108 10.68 18.66 -7.04
CA LEU A 108 11.72 17.89 -7.71
C LEU A 108 12.16 18.55 -9.01
N THR A 109 11.23 19.15 -9.77
CA THR A 109 11.52 19.91 -10.99
C THR A 109 12.43 21.10 -10.67
N ASN A 110 12.16 21.84 -9.59
CA ASN A 110 12.99 22.95 -9.11
C ASN A 110 14.40 22.53 -8.64
N LYS A 111 14.63 21.22 -8.46
CA LYS A 111 15.92 20.63 -8.11
C LYS A 111 16.59 19.95 -9.31
N ASP A 112 16.07 20.17 -10.53
CA ASP A 112 16.49 19.52 -11.77
C ASP A 112 16.41 17.98 -11.70
N ILE A 113 15.47 17.45 -10.92
CA ILE A 113 15.21 16.01 -10.79
C ILE A 113 13.89 15.69 -11.47
N ASN A 114 13.96 14.99 -12.60
CA ASN A 114 12.77 14.58 -13.37
C ASN A 114 12.54 13.08 -13.29
N TYR A 115 11.27 12.69 -13.17
CA TYR A 115 10.81 11.30 -13.25
C TYR A 115 9.85 11.19 -14.44
N PRO A 116 10.21 10.46 -15.52
CA PRO A 116 9.31 10.25 -16.66
C PRO A 116 7.95 9.68 -16.25
N GLU A 117 7.93 8.88 -15.18
CA GLU A 117 6.73 8.27 -14.60
C GLU A 117 5.66 9.30 -14.18
N PHE A 118 6.05 10.52 -13.84
CA PHE A 118 5.11 11.59 -13.45
C PHE A 118 4.32 12.17 -14.63
N TYR A 119 4.64 11.75 -15.85
CA TYR A 119 4.00 12.16 -17.08
C TYR A 119 3.43 10.96 -17.87
N ASP A 120 3.56 9.74 -17.32
CA ASP A 120 2.98 8.52 -17.88
C ASP A 120 1.64 8.24 -17.18
N ASP A 121 0.54 8.52 -17.88
CA ASP A 121 -0.82 8.25 -17.40
C ASP A 121 -1.01 6.78 -16.96
N MET A 122 -0.46 5.82 -17.70
CA MET A 122 -0.57 4.40 -17.32
C MET A 122 0.19 4.10 -16.02
N TRP A 123 1.25 4.84 -15.71
CA TRP A 123 1.95 4.73 -14.44
C TRP A 123 1.13 5.39 -13.31
N LEU A 124 0.58 6.58 -13.55
CA LEU A 124 -0.24 7.31 -12.58
C LEU A 124 -1.49 6.52 -12.21
N GLN A 125 -2.21 5.95 -13.17
CA GLN A 125 -3.35 5.09 -12.87
C GLN A 125 -2.95 3.88 -11.99
N LYS A 126 -1.78 3.26 -12.20
CA LYS A 126 -1.27 2.20 -11.30
C LYS A 126 -0.95 2.72 -9.91
N LEU A 127 -0.46 3.96 -9.79
CA LEU A 127 -0.21 4.61 -8.50
C LEU A 127 -1.51 4.77 -7.71
N TYR A 128 -2.53 5.39 -8.30
CA TYR A 128 -3.82 5.59 -7.62
C TYR A 128 -4.54 4.28 -7.33
N PHE A 129 -4.48 3.30 -8.24
CA PHE A 129 -4.94 1.94 -7.96
C PHE A 129 -4.21 1.29 -6.77
N SER A 130 -2.90 1.51 -6.63
CA SER A 130 -2.12 1.00 -5.50
C SER A 130 -2.54 1.64 -4.17
N VAL A 131 -2.95 2.92 -4.18
CA VAL A 131 -3.51 3.60 -3.01
C VAL A 131 -4.79 2.90 -2.55
N ASP A 132 -5.72 2.64 -3.48
CA ASP A 132 -6.99 1.96 -3.15
C ASP A 132 -6.76 0.53 -2.65
N LEU A 133 -5.93 -0.25 -3.34
CA LEU A 133 -5.59 -1.62 -2.94
C LEU A 133 -4.98 -1.68 -1.53
N THR A 134 -4.07 -0.77 -1.22
CA THR A 134 -3.46 -0.72 0.11
C THR A 134 -4.41 -0.18 1.18
N SER A 135 -5.39 0.64 0.81
CA SER A 135 -6.47 1.06 1.70
C SER A 135 -7.36 -0.12 2.12
N PHE A 136 -7.72 -0.99 1.16
CA PHE A 136 -8.51 -2.20 1.45
C PHE A 136 -7.77 -3.15 2.40
N LEU A 137 -6.48 -3.40 2.16
CA LEU A 137 -5.64 -4.20 3.06
C LEU A 137 -5.54 -3.58 4.46
N ASN A 138 -5.37 -2.26 4.54
CA ASN A 138 -5.32 -1.55 5.83
C ASN A 138 -6.65 -1.70 6.59
N HIS A 139 -7.78 -1.66 5.89
CA HIS A 139 -9.09 -1.90 6.50
C HIS A 139 -9.22 -3.32 7.05
N LEU A 140 -8.82 -4.33 6.27
CA LEU A 140 -8.73 -5.71 6.74
C LEU A 140 -7.85 -5.80 7.99
N ASN A 141 -6.65 -5.24 7.93
CA ASN A 141 -5.68 -5.31 9.00
C ASN A 141 -6.18 -4.70 10.31
N LYS A 142 -6.86 -3.53 10.24
CA LYS A 142 -7.51 -2.92 11.40
C LYS A 142 -8.53 -3.86 12.02
N LYS A 143 -9.38 -4.52 11.21
CA LYS A 143 -10.35 -5.51 11.70
C LYS A 143 -9.68 -6.70 12.37
N LEU A 144 -8.59 -7.21 11.81
CA LEU A 144 -7.83 -8.34 12.37
C LEU A 144 -7.17 -8.00 13.71
N GLN A 145 -6.78 -6.74 13.93
CA GLN A 145 -6.13 -6.28 15.16
C GLN A 145 -7.10 -5.91 16.29
N VAL A 146 -8.42 -5.94 16.06
CA VAL A 146 -9.40 -5.63 17.11
C VAL A 146 -9.28 -6.60 18.29
N LYS A 147 -9.19 -6.05 19.50
CA LYS A 147 -9.17 -6.86 20.74
C LYS A 147 -10.49 -7.61 20.90
N GLY A 148 -10.40 -8.86 21.36
CA GLY A 148 -11.60 -9.71 21.57
C GLY A 148 -12.01 -10.53 20.36
N ASN A 149 -11.27 -10.45 19.24
CA ASN A 149 -11.47 -11.34 18.11
C ASN A 149 -11.22 -12.81 18.50
N THR A 150 -12.13 -13.69 18.11
CA THR A 150 -11.95 -15.15 18.22
C THR A 150 -11.33 -15.69 16.93
N ALA A 151 -10.83 -16.92 16.95
CA ALA A 151 -10.35 -17.56 15.72
C ALA A 151 -11.44 -17.62 14.62
N HIS A 152 -12.69 -17.81 15.02
CA HIS A 152 -13.83 -17.82 14.12
C HIS A 152 -14.07 -16.43 13.48
N THR A 153 -14.09 -15.36 14.27
CA THR A 153 -14.31 -14.00 13.73
C THR A 153 -13.16 -13.55 12.82
N LEU A 154 -11.93 -13.96 13.13
CA LEU A 154 -10.77 -13.71 12.25
C LEU A 154 -10.92 -14.43 10.91
N LEU A 155 -11.36 -15.68 10.92
CA LEU A 155 -11.60 -16.46 9.69
C LEU A 155 -12.72 -15.82 8.85
N GLU A 156 -13.86 -15.50 9.47
CA GLU A 156 -14.96 -14.82 8.79
C GLU A 156 -14.51 -13.50 8.17
N THR A 157 -13.74 -12.70 8.91
CA THR A 157 -13.20 -11.42 8.42
C THR A 157 -12.36 -11.60 7.15
N VAL A 158 -11.50 -12.63 7.10
CA VAL A 158 -10.70 -12.92 5.90
C VAL A 158 -11.55 -13.44 4.76
N LEU A 159 -12.51 -14.33 5.01
CA LEU A 159 -13.40 -14.87 3.99
C LEU A 159 -14.28 -13.78 3.38
N SER A 160 -14.85 -12.90 4.20
CA SER A 160 -15.62 -11.75 3.71
C SER A 160 -14.75 -10.81 2.88
N PHE A 161 -13.50 -10.57 3.28
CA PHE A 161 -12.56 -9.77 2.49
C PHE A 161 -12.24 -10.42 1.14
N PHE A 162 -12.07 -11.74 1.11
CA PHE A 162 -11.88 -12.47 -0.15
C PHE A 162 -13.07 -12.31 -1.09
N GLN A 163 -14.30 -12.42 -0.58
CA GLN A 163 -15.52 -12.17 -1.36
C GLN A 163 -15.57 -10.73 -1.88
N GLN A 164 -15.18 -9.74 -1.07
CA GLN A 164 -15.08 -8.35 -1.53
C GLN A 164 -14.10 -8.19 -2.69
N LEU A 165 -12.94 -8.83 -2.63
CA LEU A 165 -11.97 -8.79 -3.74
C LEU A 165 -12.51 -9.44 -5.02
N GLN A 166 -13.31 -10.51 -4.90
CA GLN A 166 -13.97 -11.13 -6.05
C GLN A 166 -14.98 -10.17 -6.69
N LEU A 167 -15.83 -9.53 -5.88
CA LEU A 167 -16.77 -8.51 -6.35
C LEU A 167 -16.03 -7.36 -7.06
N PHE A 168 -14.97 -6.84 -6.46
CA PHE A 168 -14.18 -5.77 -7.08
C PHE A 168 -13.60 -6.18 -8.43
N SER A 169 -13.15 -7.44 -8.56
CA SER A 169 -12.67 -7.97 -9.84
C SER A 169 -13.78 -8.06 -10.89
N GLU A 170 -14.96 -8.53 -10.51
CA GLU A 170 -16.13 -8.64 -11.38
C GLU A 170 -16.61 -7.25 -11.85
N ASP A 171 -16.66 -6.29 -10.92
CA ASP A 171 -17.04 -4.91 -11.22
C ASP A 171 -16.05 -4.27 -12.19
N ILE A 172 -14.74 -4.43 -11.97
CA ILE A 172 -13.70 -3.99 -12.91
C ILE A 172 -13.90 -4.61 -14.30
N ASP A 173 -14.15 -5.93 -14.37
CA ASP A 173 -14.34 -6.63 -15.65
C ASP A 173 -15.60 -6.16 -16.39
N SER A 174 -16.62 -5.71 -15.65
CA SER A 174 -17.83 -5.06 -16.19
C SER A 174 -17.61 -3.59 -16.57
N GLY A 175 -16.43 -3.04 -16.30
CA GLY A 175 -16.08 -1.63 -16.56
C GLY A 175 -16.54 -0.66 -15.47
N ASN A 176 -16.81 -1.16 -14.26
CA ASN A 176 -17.19 -0.38 -13.09
C ASN A 176 -16.03 -0.32 -12.06
N PRO A 177 -15.30 0.80 -11.97
CA PRO A 177 -14.24 1.00 -10.98
C PRO A 177 -14.71 1.75 -9.73
N ASP A 178 -16.01 1.77 -9.41
CA ASP A 178 -16.58 2.59 -8.32
C ASP A 178 -15.97 2.31 -6.93
N HIS A 179 -15.41 1.11 -6.72
CA HIS A 179 -14.71 0.78 -5.49
C HIS A 179 -13.33 1.46 -5.36
N PHE A 180 -12.77 1.94 -6.46
CA PHE A 180 -11.43 2.52 -6.56
C PHE A 180 -11.50 4.05 -6.63
N GLU A 181 -11.88 4.66 -5.50
CA GLU A 181 -12.14 6.10 -5.38
C GLU A 181 -10.92 6.95 -5.79
N SER A 182 -9.71 6.59 -5.33
CA SER A 182 -8.50 7.37 -5.66
C SER A 182 -8.19 7.32 -7.16
N LEU A 183 -8.35 6.15 -7.79
CA LEU A 183 -8.19 6.01 -9.24
C LEU A 183 -9.24 6.81 -10.01
N LYS A 184 -10.50 6.74 -9.56
CA LYS A 184 -11.61 7.47 -10.17
C LYS A 184 -11.40 8.98 -10.12
N GLU A 185 -11.10 9.52 -8.93
CA GLU A 185 -10.78 10.94 -8.73
C GLU A 185 -9.64 11.42 -9.65
N TYR A 186 -8.59 10.61 -9.79
CA TYR A 186 -7.48 10.93 -10.70
C TYR A 186 -7.95 11.00 -12.16
N THR A 187 -8.69 10.01 -12.64
CA THR A 187 -9.15 9.99 -14.04
C THR A 187 -10.17 11.08 -14.35
N GLU A 188 -11.06 11.40 -13.42
CA GLU A 188 -12.03 12.49 -13.57
C GLU A 188 -11.34 13.87 -13.60
N SER A 189 -10.33 14.09 -12.75
CA SER A 189 -9.60 15.36 -12.69
C SER A 189 -8.62 15.56 -13.85
N SER A 190 -8.06 14.47 -14.39
CA SER A 190 -7.09 14.51 -15.50
C SER A 190 -7.73 14.41 -16.89
N GLY A 191 -8.98 13.94 -16.98
CA GLY A 191 -9.67 13.68 -18.24
C GLY A 191 -9.23 12.40 -18.97
N TYR A 192 -8.39 11.58 -18.33
CA TYR A 192 -7.99 10.28 -18.87
C TYR A 192 -9.08 9.23 -18.67
N VAL A 193 -9.15 8.26 -19.58
CA VAL A 193 -10.02 7.10 -19.44
C VAL A 193 -9.29 6.02 -18.67
N ILE A 194 -9.96 5.40 -17.69
CA ILE A 194 -9.40 4.28 -16.94
C ILE A 194 -9.02 3.16 -17.92
N ASP A 195 -7.73 2.84 -17.99
CA ASP A 195 -7.26 1.72 -18.80
C ASP A 195 -7.50 0.42 -18.03
N LEU A 196 -8.61 -0.26 -18.34
CA LEU A 196 -8.95 -1.54 -17.73
C LEU A 196 -7.89 -2.64 -17.99
N LYS A 197 -6.97 -2.44 -18.95
CA LYS A 197 -5.83 -3.35 -19.13
C LYS A 197 -4.87 -3.31 -17.95
N ILE A 198 -4.88 -2.27 -17.13
CA ILE A 198 -4.10 -2.20 -15.90
C ILE A 198 -4.44 -3.42 -15.03
N PHE A 199 -5.71 -3.77 -14.90
CA PHE A 199 -6.16 -4.91 -14.09
C PHE A 199 -5.86 -6.27 -14.73
N LYS A 200 -5.96 -6.38 -16.06
CA LYS A 200 -5.71 -7.64 -16.79
C LYS A 200 -4.21 -7.98 -16.91
N ASN A 201 -3.35 -6.97 -17.03
CA ASN A 201 -1.90 -7.10 -17.19
C ASN A 201 -1.13 -7.21 -15.87
N ILE A 202 -1.84 -7.29 -14.75
CA ILE A 202 -1.33 -7.52 -13.39
C ILE A 202 -1.20 -9.04 -13.11
N ASN A 203 -1.89 -9.90 -13.87
CA ASN A 203 -1.88 -11.37 -13.69
C ASN A 203 -0.86 -12.13 -14.58
N SER A 204 -0.11 -11.47 -15.46
CA SER A 204 0.95 -12.12 -16.24
C SER A 204 2.17 -12.39 -15.36
N ARG A 205 2.31 -13.64 -14.91
CA ARG A 205 3.57 -14.16 -14.35
C ARG A 205 4.62 -14.31 -15.44
#